data_AF-A0A2J8S4D0-F1
#
_entry.id   AF-A0A2J8S4D0-F1
#
_cell.length_a   1.000
_cell.length_b   1.000
_cell.length_c   1.000
_cell.angle_alpha   90.00
_cell.angle_beta   90.00
_cell.angle_gamma   90.00
#
_symmetry.space_group_name_H-M   'P 1'
#
loop_
_entity.id
_entity.type
_entity.pdbx_description
1 polymer ?
#
loop_
_entity_poly.entity_id
_entity_poly.type
_entity_poly.pdbx_seq_one_letter_code
_entity_poly.pdbx_strand_id
1 'polypeptide(L)'
;LQEESDLELAKETFGVNNTVYGIDAMNPSSRDDFTEFGKLLKDKITQYEKSLYYASFLEVLVRDVCISLEIDDLKKITNSLTVLCSEKQKQEKVRASCVGKCVLN
;
A
#
# COMPACT_ATOMS: atom_id res chain seq x y z
N LEU A 1 35.52 -8.96 -0.13
CA LEU A 1 35.99 -7.89 0.78
C LEU A 1 36.15 -6.55 0.08
N GLN A 2 36.53 -6.48 -1.20
CA GLN A 2 36.46 -5.23 -1.99
C GLN A 2 35.05 -4.98 -2.55
N GLU A 3 34.40 -6.04 -3.06
CA GLU A 3 33.07 -5.94 -3.72
C GLU A 3 31.95 -5.43 -2.81
N GLU A 4 32.00 -5.72 -1.50
CA GLU A 4 31.00 -5.22 -0.54
C GLU A 4 31.16 -3.71 -0.30
N SER A 5 32.41 -3.23 -0.24
CA SER A 5 32.73 -1.81 -0.12
C SER A 5 32.34 -1.04 -1.38
N ASP A 6 32.56 -1.63 -2.56
CA ASP A 6 32.23 -1.01 -3.83
C ASP A 6 30.70 -0.95 -4.04
N LEU A 7 29.96 -1.97 -3.58
CA LEU A 7 28.49 -1.97 -3.62
C LEU A 7 27.89 -0.92 -2.68
N GLU A 8 28.49 -0.70 -1.52
CA GLU A 8 28.06 0.33 -0.57
C GLU A 8 28.32 1.74 -1.10
N LEU A 9 29.50 1.99 -1.67
CA LEU A 9 29.84 3.25 -2.31
C LEU A 9 28.99 3.53 -3.55
N ALA A 10 28.62 2.49 -4.30
CA ALA A 10 27.70 2.61 -5.44
C ALA A 10 26.29 2.99 -4.97
N LYS A 11 25.79 2.44 -3.86
CA LYS A 11 24.49 2.86 -3.30
C LYS A 11 24.49 4.34 -2.94
N GLU A 12 25.57 4.84 -2.35
CA GLU A 12 25.73 6.25 -2.02
C GLU A 12 25.88 7.14 -3.28
N THR A 13 26.63 6.69 -4.29
CA THR A 13 26.91 7.47 -5.50
C THR A 13 25.76 7.48 -6.51
N PHE A 14 24.99 6.39 -6.61
CA PHE A 14 23.82 6.29 -7.52
C PHE A 14 22.52 6.80 -6.89
N GLY A 15 22.57 7.38 -5.69
CA GLY A 15 21.37 7.93 -5.03
C GLY A 15 20.42 6.84 -4.54
N VAL A 16 20.92 5.63 -4.25
CA VAL A 16 20.26 4.72 -3.30
C VAL A 16 20.54 5.24 -1.90
N ASN A 17 20.18 6.50 -1.69
CA ASN A 17 19.98 7.01 -0.36
C ASN A 17 18.78 6.23 0.14
N ASN A 18 19.06 5.20 0.93
CA ASN A 18 18.18 4.77 1.99
C ASN A 18 17.98 5.98 2.90
N THR A 19 17.25 6.99 2.41
CA THR A 19 16.84 8.13 3.18
C THR A 19 15.89 7.58 4.21
N VAL A 20 16.45 7.25 5.36
CA VAL A 20 15.77 7.24 6.65
C VAL A 20 15.34 8.68 6.98
N TYR A 21 14.74 9.40 6.03
CA TYR A 21 13.74 10.39 6.37
C TYR A 21 12.55 9.52 6.73
N GLY A 22 12.30 9.35 8.03
CA GLY A 22 11.07 8.71 8.48
C GLY A 22 9.89 9.33 7.75
N ILE A 23 8.76 8.62 7.65
CA ILE A 23 7.53 9.14 7.01
C ILE A 23 7.23 10.58 7.46
N ASP A 24 7.54 10.90 8.73
CA ASP A 24 7.39 12.22 9.35
C ASP A 24 8.27 13.35 8.77
N ALA A 25 9.42 13.02 8.18
CA ALA A 25 10.37 13.99 7.61
C ALA A 25 10.22 14.17 6.10
N MET A 26 9.32 13.41 5.46
CA MET A 26 9.11 13.49 4.01
C MET A 26 8.17 14.66 3.67
N ASN A 27 8.56 15.49 2.69
CA ASN A 27 7.75 16.58 2.15
C ASN A 27 7.59 16.43 0.63
N PRO A 28 6.66 15.60 0.15
CA PRO A 28 6.54 15.27 -1.26
C PRO A 28 6.09 16.48 -2.08
N SER A 29 6.79 16.74 -3.19
CA SER A 29 6.55 17.89 -4.07
C SER A 29 6.34 17.50 -5.54
N SER A 30 6.84 16.33 -5.94
CA SER A 30 6.71 15.75 -7.28
C SER A 30 5.81 14.52 -7.28
N ARG A 31 5.33 14.12 -8.47
CA ARG A 31 4.56 12.86 -8.64
C ARG A 31 5.34 11.65 -8.14
N ASP A 32 6.64 11.63 -8.41
CA ASP A 32 7.52 10.53 -8.02
C ASP A 32 7.70 10.52 -6.49
N ASP A 33 7.81 11.70 -5.86
CA ASP A 33 7.86 11.82 -4.40
C ASP A 33 6.58 11.27 -3.75
N PHE A 34 5.41 11.60 -4.31
CA PHE A 34 4.13 11.08 -3.82
C PHE A 34 4.02 9.56 -4.02
N THR A 35 4.67 9.02 -5.06
CA THR A 35 4.71 7.58 -5.31
C THR A 35 5.52 6.87 -4.23
N GLU A 36 6.70 7.38 -3.89
CA GLU A 36 7.52 6.81 -2.81
C GLU A 36 6.90 7.04 -1.43
N PHE A 37 6.31 8.22 -1.17
CA PHE A 37 5.58 8.50 0.07
C PHE A 37 4.42 7.53 0.28
N GLY A 38 3.64 7.27 -0.78
CA GLY A 38 2.54 6.31 -0.74
C GLY A 38 3.02 4.88 -0.44
N LYS A 39 4.18 4.49 -0.97
CA LYS A 39 4.79 3.18 -0.71
C LYS A 39 5.21 3.04 0.75
N LEU A 40 5.89 4.04 1.31
CA LEU A 40 6.29 4.04 2.73
C LEU A 40 5.08 4.03 3.67
N LEU A 41 4.05 4.82 3.38
CA LEU A 41 2.78 4.82 4.13
C LEU A 41 2.12 3.44 4.08
N LYS A 42 2.00 2.85 2.89
CA LYS A 42 1.45 1.50 2.72
C LYS A 42 2.20 0.51 3.59
N ASP A 43 3.53 0.46 3.47
CA ASP A 43 4.36 -0.51 4.20
C ASP A 43 4.28 -0.31 5.72
N LYS A 44 4.10 0.93 6.18
CA LYS A 44 3.90 1.21 7.61
C LYS A 44 2.53 0.79 8.09
N ILE A 45 1.48 1.06 7.31
CA ILE A 45 0.10 0.73 7.66
C ILE A 45 -0.09 -0.79 7.68
N THR A 46 0.39 -1.51 6.66
CA THR A 46 0.19 -2.97 6.53
C THR A 46 0.92 -3.79 7.58
N GLN A 47 1.90 -3.23 8.30
CA GLN A 47 2.51 -3.88 9.48
C GLN A 47 1.46 -4.27 10.54
N TYR A 48 0.33 -3.56 10.59
CA TYR A 48 -0.73 -3.77 11.57
C TYR A 48 -1.91 -4.56 11.02
N GLU A 49 -1.81 -5.17 9.83
CA GLU A 49 -2.93 -5.84 9.15
C GLU A 49 -3.55 -7.01 9.94
N LYS A 50 -2.79 -7.61 10.87
CA LYS A 50 -3.25 -8.70 11.75
C LYS A 50 -3.98 -8.21 12.99
N SER A 51 -3.96 -6.90 13.27
CA SER A 51 -4.63 -6.32 14.41
C SER A 51 -6.15 -6.35 14.22
N LEU A 52 -6.89 -6.71 15.27
CA LEU A 52 -8.36 -6.65 15.27
C LEU A 52 -8.88 -5.23 15.03
N TYR A 53 -8.08 -4.22 15.34
CA TYR A 53 -8.42 -2.80 15.15
C TYR A 53 -8.13 -2.29 13.74
N TYR A 54 -7.47 -3.08 12.88
CA TYR A 54 -6.97 -2.62 11.59
C TYR A 54 -8.08 -2.13 10.66
N ALA A 55 -9.20 -2.86 10.60
CA ALA A 55 -10.33 -2.49 9.76
C ALA A 55 -10.96 -1.16 10.19
N SER A 56 -11.25 -1.00 11.48
CA SER A 56 -11.84 0.24 12.03
C SER A 56 -10.88 1.43 11.92
N PHE A 57 -9.58 1.20 12.12
CA PHE A 57 -8.55 2.21 11.92
C PHE A 57 -8.52 2.70 10.46
N LEU A 58 -8.50 1.77 9.50
CA LEU A 58 -8.48 2.12 8.08
C LEU A 58 -9.75 2.87 7.64
N GLU A 59 -10.92 2.50 8.17
CA GLU A 59 -12.18 3.17 7.87
C GLU A 59 -12.13 4.66 8.25
N VAL A 60 -11.66 4.97 9.45
CA VAL A 60 -11.51 6.35 9.93
C VAL A 60 -10.42 7.07 9.13
N LEU A 61 -9.25 6.45 8.94
CA LEU A 61 -8.13 7.06 8.22
C LEU A 61 -8.53 7.45 6.78
N VAL A 62 -9.17 6.53 6.03
CA VAL A 62 -9.59 6.79 4.64
C VAL A 62 -10.60 7.92 4.58
N ARG A 63 -11.55 7.98 5.52
CA ARG A 63 -12.52 9.08 5.59
C ARG A 63 -11.83 10.42 5.84
N ASP A 64 -10.91 10.47 6.81
CA ASP A 64 -10.26 11.73 7.21
C ASP A 64 -9.34 12.28 6.11
N VAL A 65 -8.60 11.41 5.39
CA VAL A 65 -7.75 11.86 4.26
C VAL A 65 -8.56 12.27 3.03
N CYS A 66 -9.80 11.83 2.89
CA CYS A 66 -10.67 12.16 1.76
C CYS A 66 -11.55 13.39 1.99
N ILE A 67 -11.63 13.91 3.23
CA ILE A 67 -12.61 14.95 3.59
C ILE A 67 -12.40 16.28 2.85
N SER A 68 -11.15 16.57 2.44
CA SER A 68 -10.78 17.80 1.72
C SER A 68 -10.83 17.66 0.20
N LEU A 69 -11.17 16.47 -0.33
CA LEU A 69 -11.21 16.23 -1.77
C LEU A 69 -12.50 16.77 -2.40
N GLU A 70 -12.40 17.15 -3.67
CA GLU A 70 -13.57 17.49 -4.46
C GLU A 70 -14.43 16.24 -4.77
N ILE A 71 -15.71 16.46 -5.04
CA ILE A 71 -16.69 15.39 -5.25
C ILE A 71 -16.25 14.43 -6.37
N ASP A 72 -15.67 14.95 -7.45
CA ASP A 72 -15.25 14.13 -8.59
C ASP A 72 -14.06 13.22 -8.24
N ASP A 73 -13.11 13.70 -7.44
CA ASP A 73 -11.99 12.87 -6.98
C ASP A 73 -12.43 11.85 -5.93
N LEU A 74 -13.34 12.22 -5.03
CA LEU A 74 -13.96 11.28 -4.09
C LEU A 74 -14.70 10.15 -4.81
N LYS A 75 -15.43 10.47 -5.89
CA LYS A 75 -16.11 9.46 -6.74
C LYS A 75 -15.11 8.51 -7.38
N LYS A 76 -13.97 9.00 -7.89
CA LYS A 76 -12.93 8.13 -8.47
C LYS A 76 -12.40 7.13 -7.43
N ILE A 77 -12.06 7.60 -6.23
CA ILE A 77 -11.57 6.74 -5.14
C ILE A 77 -12.63 5.71 -4.74
N THR A 78 -13.88 6.14 -4.57
CA THR A 78 -15.01 5.26 -4.21
C THR A 78 -15.24 4.17 -5.26
N ASN A 79 -15.16 4.53 -6.55
CA ASN A 79 -15.28 3.56 -7.63
C ASN A 79 -14.15 2.53 -7.60
N SER A 80 -12.90 2.96 -7.39
CA SER A 80 -11.76 2.05 -7.24
C SER A 80 -11.96 1.05 -6.09
N LEU A 81 -12.47 1.50 -4.94
CA LEU A 81 -12.78 0.63 -3.79
C LEU A 81 -13.93 -0.35 -4.10
N THR A 82 -14.96 0.10 -4.81
CA THR A 82 -16.10 -0.73 -5.20
C THR A 82 -15.68 -1.85 -6.17
N VAL A 83 -14.81 -1.52 -7.12
CA VAL A 83 -14.19 -2.50 -8.04
C VAL A 83 -13.38 -3.53 -7.24
N LEU A 84 -12.49 -3.08 -6.34
CA LEU A 84 -11.69 -3.97 -5.50
C LEU A 84 -12.55 -4.90 -4.63
N CYS A 85 -13.65 -4.39 -4.07
CA CYS A 85 -14.60 -5.19 -3.30
C CYS A 85 -15.22 -6.31 -4.17
N SER A 86 -15.65 -5.96 -5.39
CA SER A 86 -16.21 -6.90 -6.35
C SER A 86 -15.19 -7.97 -6.78
N GLU A 87 -13.92 -7.58 -6.96
CA GLU A 87 -12.83 -8.51 -7.28
C GLU A 87 -12.58 -9.51 -6.14
N LYS A 88 -12.51 -9.02 -4.89
CA LYS A 88 -12.35 -9.90 -3.71
C LYS A 88 -13.52 -10.87 -3.57
N GLN A 89 -14.76 -10.41 -3.73
CA GLN A 89 -15.94 -11.29 -3.69
C GLN A 89 -15.90 -12.39 -4.75
N LYS A 90 -15.40 -12.10 -5.96
CA LYS A 90 -15.21 -13.10 -7.01
C LYS A 90 -14.13 -14.12 -6.64
N GLN A 91 -13.00 -13.67 -6.09
CA GLN A 91 -11.92 -14.56 -5.65
C GLN A 91 -12.38 -15.51 -4.53
N GLU A 92 -13.18 -15.04 -3.57
CA GLU A 92 -13.77 -15.87 -2.52
C GLU A 92 -14.70 -16.94 -3.10
N LYS A 93 -15.54 -16.60 -4.09
CA LYS A 93 -16.42 -17.58 -4.77
C LYS A 93 -15.64 -18.63 -5.58
N VAL A 94 -14.52 -18.25 -6.20
CA VAL A 94 -13.64 -19.19 -6.92
C VAL A 94 -12.91 -20.11 -5.93
N ARG A 95 -12.38 -19.56 -4.83
CA ARG A 95 -11.76 -20.36 -3.75
C ARG A 95 -12.74 -21.37 -3.17
N ALA A 96 -13.99 -20.96 -2.92
CA ALA A 96 -15.04 -21.87 -2.44
C ALA A 96 -15.39 -22.98 -3.45
N SER A 97 -15.39 -22.71 -4.76
CA SER A 97 -15.73 -23.71 -5.78
C SER A 97 -14.58 -24.66 -6.15
N CYS A 98 -13.31 -24.26 -5.96
CA CYS A 98 -12.15 -25.16 -6.13
C CYS A 98 -11.98 -26.17 -4.98
N VAL A 99 -12.27 -25.79 -3.73
CA VAL A 99 -12.21 -26.72 -2.58
C VAL A 99 -13.19 -27.88 -2.74
N GLY A 100 -14.36 -27.65 -3.35
CA GLY A 100 -15.35 -28.72 -3.62
C GLY A 100 -14.90 -29.79 -4.61
N LYS A 101 -13.86 -29.57 -5.42
CA LYS A 101 -13.36 -30.56 -6.40
C LYS A 101 -12.21 -31.44 -5.89
N CYS A 102 -11.51 -31.04 -4.83
CA CYS A 102 -10.40 -31.82 -4.26
C CYS A 102 -10.82 -32.89 -3.24
N VAL A 103 -12.08 -32.93 -2.81
CA VAL A 103 -12.57 -33.93 -1.83
C VAL A 103 -13.12 -35.20 -2.52
N LEU A 104 -13.13 -35.25 -3.86
CA LEU A 104 -13.81 -36.32 -4.62
C LEU A 104 -12.91 -37.18 -5.53
N ASN A 105 -11.58 -37.05 -5.46
CA ASN A 105 -10.66 -37.94 -6.19
C ASN A 105 -9.77 -38.72 -5.23
#